data_AF-A0A6A3J8R6-F1
#
_entry.id   AF-A0A6A3J8R6-F1
#
_cell.length_a   1.000
_cell.length_b   1.000
_cell.length_c   1.000
_cell.angle_alpha   90.00
_cell.angle_beta   90.00
_cell.angle_gamma   90.00
#
_symmetry.space_group_name_H-M   'P 1'
#
loop_
_entity.id
_entity.type
_entity.pdbx_description
1 polymer ?
#
loop_
_entity_poly.entity_id
_entity_poly.type
_entity_poly.pdbx_seq_one_letter_code
_entity_poly.pdbx_strand_id
1 'polypeptide(L)' 'MRHHTLALTTVDALGVNVRLQFQPPNFPDTNASDTGLFHAIQTLQQKKVARSLPELICVIHEAYWELPP' A
#
# COMPACT_ATOMS: atom_id res chain seq x y z
N MET A 1 -17.33 15.06 9.77
CA MET A 1 -16.35 16.06 10.23
C MET A 1 -15.37 15.56 11.29
N ARG A 2 -15.74 14.73 12.28
CA ARG A 2 -14.81 14.30 13.37
C ARG A 2 -13.60 13.44 12.94
N HIS A 3 -13.70 12.62 11.87
CA HIS A 3 -12.60 11.76 11.43
C HIS A 3 -11.43 12.50 10.76
N HIS A 4 -11.70 13.64 10.11
CA HIS A 4 -10.65 14.45 9.48
C HIS A 4 -9.74 15.13 10.51
N THR A 5 -10.32 15.60 11.63
CA THR A 5 -9.59 16.31 12.67
C THR A 5 -8.59 15.40 13.41
N LEU A 6 -8.93 14.13 13.65
CA LEU A 6 -8.04 13.13 14.29
C LEU A 6 -6.85 12.73 13.41
N ALA A 7 -7.04 12.67 12.09
CA ALA A 7 -5.97 12.33 11.16
C ALA A 7 -4.92 13.44 11.10
N LEU A 8 -5.34 14.70 11.10
CA LEU A 8 -4.43 15.86 11.07
C LEU A 8 -3.60 15.96 12.35
N THR A 9 -4.20 15.82 13.53
CA THR A 9 -3.47 15.89 14.81
C THR A 9 -2.44 14.78 14.98
N THR A 10 -2.72 13.59 14.45
CA THR A 10 -1.77 12.46 14.47
C THR A 10 -0.60 12.71 13.55
N VAL A 11 -0.87 13.28 12.37
CA VAL A 11 0.16 13.64 11.39
C VAL A 11 1.06 14.76 11.91
N ASP A 12 0.49 15.79 12.55
CA ASP A 12 1.26 16.89 13.14
C ASP A 12 2.25 16.41 14.21
N ALA A 13 1.87 15.38 14.98
CA ALA A 13 2.73 14.77 16.01
C ALA A 13 3.96 14.04 15.43
N LEU A 14 3.97 13.72 14.13
CA LEU A 14 5.13 13.07 13.48
C LEU A 14 6.30 14.04 13.23
N GLY A 15 6.09 15.36 13.39
CA GLY A 15 7.14 16.36 13.17
C GLY A 15 7.60 16.48 11.71
N VAL A 16 6.84 15.93 10.77
CA VAL A 16 7.12 15.93 9.33
C VAL A 16 6.02 16.64 8.56
N ASN A 17 6.39 17.28 7.43
CA ASN A 17 5.43 17.97 6.58
C ASN A 17 4.68 16.97 5.69
N VAL A 18 3.55 16.48 6.19
CA VAL A 18 2.67 15.56 5.47
C VAL A 18 1.41 16.32 5.06
N ARG A 19 1.02 16.16 3.80
CA ARG A 19 -0.22 16.70 3.25
C ARG A 19 -1.19 15.58 2.98
N LEU A 20 -2.36 15.62 3.62
CA LEU A 20 -3.43 14.69 3.33
C LEU A 20 -4.05 15.05 1.97
N GLN A 21 -4.20 14.06 1.10
CA GLN A 21 -4.90 14.18 -0.18
C GLN A 21 -6.20 13.37 -0.14
N PHE A 22 -7.22 13.87 -0.84
CA PHE A 22 -8.50 13.18 -0.93
C PHE A 22 -8.40 11.99 -1.90
N GLN A 23 -8.66 10.78 -1.39
CA GLN A 23 -8.96 9.60 -2.19
C GLN A 23 -10.48 9.39 -2.18
N PRO A 24 -11.18 9.44 -3.33
CA PRO A 24 -12.61 9.18 -3.38
C PRO A 24 -12.96 7.76 -2.89
N PRO A 25 -14.10 7.58 -2.20
CA PRO A 25 -14.56 6.26 -1.80
C PRO A 25 -14.73 5.31 -2.99
N ASN A 26 -14.32 4.06 -2.84
CA ASN A 26 -14.42 3.00 -3.86
C ASN A 26 -13.76 3.34 -5.21
N PHE A 27 -12.76 4.23 -5.22
CA PHE A 27 -12.06 4.64 -6.43
C PHE A 27 -10.56 4.28 -6.35
N PRO A 28 -10.21 2.98 -6.41
CA PRO A 28 -8.83 2.52 -6.24
C PRO A 28 -7.89 3.11 -7.31
N ASP A 29 -8.42 3.44 -8.49
CA ASP A 29 -7.64 4.02 -9.60
C ASP A 29 -7.05 5.41 -9.31
N THR A 30 -7.44 6.06 -8.22
CA THR A 30 -6.83 7.33 -7.76
C THR A 30 -5.65 7.12 -6.82
N ASN A 31 -5.36 5.89 -6.40
CA ASN A 31 -4.28 5.58 -5.48
C ASN A 31 -3.15 4.89 -6.23
N ALA A 32 -2.01 5.59 -6.32
CA ALA A 32 -0.82 5.08 -6.99
C ALA A 32 -0.32 3.74 -6.42
N SER A 33 -0.56 3.46 -5.13
CA SER A 33 -0.22 2.17 -4.53
C SER A 33 -1.12 1.06 -5.05
N ASP A 34 -2.42 1.31 -5.21
CA ASP A 34 -3.38 0.32 -5.71
C ASP A 34 -3.14 0.03 -7.20
N THR A 35 -3.00 1.06 -8.03
CA THR A 35 -2.79 0.91 -9.49
C THR A 35 -1.38 0.46 -9.86
N GLY A 36 -0.36 0.86 -9.09
CA GLY A 36 1.04 0.59 -9.39
C GLY A 36 1.63 -0.53 -8.53
N LEU A 37 1.99 -0.18 -7.30
CA LEU A 37 2.82 -1.04 -6.43
C LEU A 37 2.15 -2.39 -6.14
N PHE A 38 0.92 -2.39 -5.64
CA PHE A 38 0.22 -3.62 -5.27
C PHE A 38 -0.12 -4.46 -6.48
N HIS A 39 -0.49 -3.82 -7.60
CA HIS A 39 -0.71 -4.53 -8.86
C HIS A 39 0.56 -5.26 -9.35
N ALA A 40 1.72 -4.60 -9.28
CA ALA A 40 3.00 -5.17 -9.71
C ALA A 40 3.44 -6.34 -8.80
N ILE A 41 3.37 -6.16 -7.47
CA ILE A 41 3.68 -7.21 -6.50
C ILE A 41 2.75 -8.41 -6.70
N GLN A 42 1.44 -8.17 -6.85
CA GLN A 42 0.44 -9.22 -7.06
C GLN A 42 0.72 -10.01 -8.33
N THR A 43 1.13 -9.35 -9.41
CA THR A 43 1.49 -9.98 -10.68
C THR A 43 2.70 -10.92 -10.54
N LEU A 44 3.69 -10.54 -9.74
CA LEU A 44 4.87 -11.38 -9.46
C LEU A 44 4.52 -12.51 -8.49
N GLN A 45 3.76 -12.22 -7.44
CA GLN A 45 3.30 -13.20 -6.44
C GLN A 45 2.50 -14.34 -7.07
N GLN A 46 1.63 -14.06 -8.05
CA GLN A 46 0.82 -15.07 -8.74
C GLN A 46 1.64 -16.08 -9.56
N LYS A 47 2.92 -15.81 -9.83
CA LYS A 47 3.84 -16.74 -10.50
C LYS A 47 4.47 -17.76 -9.54
N LYS A 48 4.24 -17.61 -8.24
CA LYS A 48 4.80 -18.44 -7.16
C LYS A 48 3.68 -19.18 -6.43
N VAL A 49 4.01 -20.31 -5.81
CA VAL A 49 3.05 -21.10 -5.01
C VAL A 49 3.34 -20.89 -3.54
N ALA A 50 2.31 -20.46 -2.79
CA ALA A 50 2.32 -20.43 -1.33
C ALA A 50 1.16 -21.29 -0.80
N ARG A 51 1.44 -22.15 0.17
CA ARG A 51 0.46 -23.07 0.80
C ARG A 51 0.19 -22.74 2.26
N SER A 52 0.86 -21.72 2.79
CA SER A 52 0.72 -21.27 4.16
C SER A 52 0.90 -19.75 4.24
N LEU A 53 0.45 -19.15 5.34
CA LEU A 53 0.63 -17.71 5.57
C LEU A 53 2.13 -17.30 5.60
N PRO A 54 3.03 -18.04 6.28
CA PRO A 54 4.46 -17.73 6.24
C PRO A 54 5.04 -17.78 4.82
N GLU A 55 4.65 -18.78 4.02
CA GLU A 55 5.07 -18.86 2.61
C GLU A 55 4.55 -17.68 1.80
N LEU A 56 3.29 -17.26 2.02
CA LEU A 56 2.71 -16.12 1.33
C LEU A 56 3.48 -14.83 1.65
N ILE A 57 3.85 -14.62 2.92
CA ILE A 57 4.66 -13.46 3.34
C ILE A 57 6.02 -13.47 2.64
N CYS A 58 6.69 -14.63 2.58
CA CYS A 58 7.97 -14.78 1.88
C CYS A 58 7.85 -14.45 0.39
N VAL A 59 6.84 -15.02 -0.27
CA VAL A 59 6.56 -14.79 -1.69
C VAL A 59 6.29 -13.31 -2.00
N ILE A 60 5.51 -12.62 -1.16
CA ILE A 60 5.23 -11.18 -1.30
C ILE A 60 6.52 -10.36 -1.11
N HIS A 61 7.32 -10.70 -0.10
CA HIS A 61 8.57 -10.02 0.16
C HIS A 61 9.56 -10.17 -1.01
N GLU A 62 9.70 -11.38 -1.56
CA GLU A 62 10.51 -11.59 -2.76
C GLU A 62 9.98 -10.83 -3.97
N ALA A 63 8.66 -10.85 -4.20
CA ALA A 63 8.02 -10.11 -5.30
C ALA A 63 8.28 -8.60 -5.22
N TYR A 64 8.36 -8.02 -4.02
CA TYR A 64 8.73 -6.62 -3.84
C TYR A 64 10.17 -6.33 -4.30
N TRP A 65 11.12 -7.20 -3.96
CA TRP A 65 12.53 -7.03 -4.34
C TRP A 65 12.82 -7.34 -5.81
N GLU A 66 11.90 -8.01 -6.51
CA GLU A 66 11.96 -8.25 -7.95
C GLU A 66 11.43 -7.08 -8.80
N LEU A 67 10.86 -6.04 -8.18
CA LEU A 67 10.38 -4.86 -8.89
C LEU A 67 11.53 -4.10 -9.55
N PRO A 68 11.30 -3.49 -10.72
CA PRO A 68 12.28 -2.58 -11.32
C PRO A 68 12.52 -1.36 -10.41
N PRO A 69 13.73 -0.76 -10.46
CA PRO A 69 14.09 0.42 -9.69
C PRO A 69 13.29 1.68 -10.09
#